data_AF-A0A940G8G5-F1
#
_entry.id   AF-A0A940G8G5-F1
#
_cell.length_a   1.000
_cell.length_b   1.000
_cell.length_c   1.000
_cell.angle_alpha   90.00
_cell.angle_beta   90.00
_cell.angle_gamma   90.00
#
_symmetry.space_group_name_H-M   'P 1'
#
loop_
_entity.id
_entity.type
_entity.pdbx_description
1 polymer ?
#
loop_
_entity_poly.entity_id
_entity_poly.type
_entity_poly.pdbx_seq_one_letter_code
_entity_poly.pdbx_strand_id
1 'polypeptide(L)' 'MANMQGAPSSTEEQKSALEQYGVNLTEIARSGKLDPVIGRDAEIRRVSQVLTRRTKNNPVLIGEP' A
#
# COMPACT_ATOMS: atom_id res chain seq x y z
N MET A 1 -2.17 24.64 36.70
CA MET A 1 -2.73 23.31 37.02
C MET A 1 -4.23 23.35 36.79
N ALA A 2 -4.70 22.76 35.70
CA ALA A 2 -6.10 22.41 35.45
C ALA A 2 -6.08 21.21 34.48
N ASN A 3 -6.93 20.23 34.76
CA ASN A 3 -6.66 18.81 34.55
C ASN A 3 -6.72 18.29 33.11
N MET A 4 -5.90 17.26 32.89
CA MET A 4 -6.10 16.21 31.90
C MET A 4 -7.48 15.57 32.07
N GLN A 5 -8.24 15.42 30.99
CA GLN A 5 -9.36 14.47 30.91
C GLN A 5 -9.04 13.46 29.81
N GLY A 6 -8.86 12.21 30.21
CA GLY A 6 -8.68 11.07 29.33
C GLY A 6 -9.96 10.67 28.59
N ALA A 7 -9.70 10.10 27.41
CA ALA A 7 -10.47 9.27 26.50
C ALA A 7 -11.94 8.89 26.83
N PRO A 8 -12.73 8.67 25.77
CA PRO A 8 -13.23 7.33 25.55
C PRO A 8 -12.41 6.68 24.43
N SER A 9 -11.73 5.59 24.77
CA SER A 9 -11.30 4.58 23.82
C SER A 9 -12.57 4.00 23.17
N SER A 10 -12.98 4.59 22.05
CA SER A 10 -13.99 4.02 21.16
C SER A 10 -13.44 2.68 20.68
N THR A 11 -13.89 1.66 21.40
CA THR A 11 -13.75 0.25 21.11
C THR A 11 -14.35 0.03 19.72
N GLU A 12 -13.60 -0.65 18.85
CA GLU A 12 -13.78 -0.72 17.39
C GLU A 12 -13.16 0.48 16.65
N GLU A 13 -11.83 0.44 16.51
CA GLU A 13 -11.19 1.04 15.33
C GLU A 13 -12.00 0.59 14.12
N GLN A 14 -12.78 1.51 13.56
CA GLN A 14 -13.51 1.27 12.31
C GLN A 14 -12.45 0.78 11.33
N LYS A 15 -12.43 -0.54 11.07
CA LYS A 15 -11.51 -1.11 10.09
C LYS A 15 -11.61 -0.25 8.86
N SER A 16 -10.48 0.30 8.45
CA SER A 16 -10.47 1.22 7.32
C SER A 16 -11.12 0.52 6.14
N ALA A 17 -11.88 1.24 5.30
CA ALA A 17 -12.45 0.64 4.09
C ALA A 17 -11.36 -0.07 3.24
N LEU A 18 -10.11 0.39 3.33
CA LEU A 18 -8.95 -0.25 2.72
C LEU A 18 -8.60 -1.62 3.31
N GLU A 19 -8.83 -1.84 4.60
CA GLU A 19 -8.61 -3.13 5.27
C GLU A 19 -9.78 -4.10 5.04
N GLN A 20 -10.98 -3.56 4.86
CA GLN A 20 -12.17 -4.37 4.58
C GLN A 20 -12.22 -4.85 3.12
N TYR A 21 -11.82 -4.01 2.17
CA TYR A 21 -11.95 -4.29 0.73
C TYR A 21 -10.62 -4.41 -0.02
N GLY A 22 -9.51 -4.00 0.59
CA GLY A 22 -8.18 -4.03 -0.02
C GLY A 22 -7.27 -5.10 0.57
N VAL A 23 -6.22 -5.44 -0.17
CA VAL A 23 -5.14 -6.34 0.29
C VAL A 23 -3.85 -5.53 0.37
N ASN A 24 -3.22 -5.51 1.54
CA ASN A 24 -1.97 -4.79 1.74
C ASN A 24 -0.76 -5.62 1.28
N LEU A 25 -0.33 -5.41 0.02
CA LEU A 25 0.81 -6.10 -0.56
C LEU A 25 2.15 -5.77 0.13
N THR A 26 2.29 -4.58 0.70
CA THR A 26 3.52 -4.16 1.41
C THR A 26 3.73 -4.95 2.70
N GLU A 27 2.66 -5.19 3.46
CA GLU A 27 2.72 -6.03 4.66
C GLU A 27 2.98 -7.50 4.30
N ILE A 28 2.36 -8.00 3.22
CA ILE A 28 2.61 -9.36 2.73
C ILE A 28 4.09 -9.53 2.33
N ALA A 29 4.65 -8.57 1.59
CA ALA A 29 6.06 -8.55 1.23
C ALA A 29 6.97 -8.49 2.46
N ARG A 30 6.65 -7.64 3.46
CA ARG A 30 7.39 -7.58 4.74
C ARG A 30 7.36 -8.90 5.51
N SER A 31 6.23 -9.61 5.46
CA SER A 31 6.07 -10.91 6.10
C SER A 31 6.74 -12.07 5.35
N GLY A 32 7.34 -11.82 4.17
CA GLY A 32 8.03 -12.83 3.37
C GLY A 32 7.10 -13.83 2.66
N LYS A 33 5.79 -13.57 2.65
CA LYS A 33 4.78 -14.43 1.99
C LYS A 33 4.60 -14.13 0.50
N LEU A 34 5.27 -13.11 -0.01
CA LEU A 34 5.21 -12.72 -1.42
C LEU A 34 6.32 -13.47 -2.18
N ASP A 35 5.96 -14.17 -3.24
CA ASP A 35 6.93 -14.90 -4.06
C ASP A 35 7.95 -13.96 -4.71
N PRO A 36 9.23 -14.34 -4.79
CA PRO A 36 10.25 -13.51 -5.39
C PRO A 36 9.99 -13.35 -6.89
N VAL A 37 9.97 -12.10 -7.36
CA VAL A 37 9.81 -11.79 -8.78
C VAL A 37 11.18 -11.84 -9.47
N ILE A 38 11.31 -12.67 -10.50
CA ILE A 38 12.56 -12.86 -11.26
C ILE A 38 12.40 -12.29 -12.68
N GLY A 39 13.39 -11.53 -13.14
CA GLY A 39 13.51 -11.10 -14.55
C GLY A 39 12.62 -9.94 -14.98
N ARG A 40 11.97 -9.23 -14.04
CA ARG A 40 11.09 -8.07 -14.33
C ARG A 40 11.70 -6.71 -13.97
N ASP A 41 13.02 -6.61 -14.00
CA ASP A 41 13.76 -5.40 -13.60
C ASP A 41 13.39 -4.16 -14.44
N ALA A 42 13.17 -4.34 -15.74
CA ALA A 42 12.86 -3.23 -16.65
C ALA A 42 11.47 -2.63 -16.36
N GLU A 43 10.48 -3.49 -16.14
CA GLU A 43 9.11 -3.10 -15.81
C GLU A 43 9.05 -2.44 -14.44
N ILE A 44 9.71 -3.02 -13.43
CA ILE A 44 9.75 -2.46 -12.07
C ILE A 44 10.37 -1.05 -12.10
N ARG A 45 11.50 -0.87 -12.79
CA ARG A 45 12.14 0.44 -12.95
C ARG A 45 11.23 1.43 -13.67
N ARG A 46 10.54 1.00 -14.73
CA ARG A 46 9.59 1.85 -15.47
C ARG A 46 8.41 2.29 -14.59
N VAL A 47 7.82 1.37 -13.82
CA VAL A 47 6.72 1.68 -12.88
C VAL A 47 7.17 2.70 -11.84
N SER A 48 8.34 2.50 -11.23
CA SER A 48 8.93 3.45 -10.27
C SER A 48 9.14 4.84 -10.89
N GLN A 49 9.65 4.90 -12.13
CA GLN A 49 9.82 6.16 -12.86
C GLN A 49 8.49 6.85 -13.16
N VAL A 50 7.43 6.11 -13.50
CA VAL A 50 6.10 6.71 -13.77
C VAL A 50 5.50 7.30 -12.50
N LEU A 51 5.58 6.58 -11.37
CA LEU A 51 5.03 7.02 -10.08
C LEU A 51 5.65 8.32 -9.57
N THR A 52 6.90 8.62 -9.93
CA THR A 52 7.63 9.81 -9.50
C THR A 52 7.38 11.05 -10.38
N ARG A 53 6.55 10.94 -11.44
CA ARG A 53 6.24 12.07 -12.33
C ARG A 53 5.31 13.09 -11.66
N ARG A 54 5.40 14.34 -12.08
CA ARG A 54 4.49 15.41 -11.63
C ARG A 54 3.08 15.31 -12.22
N THR A 55 2.95 14.72 -13.41
CA THR A 55 1.67 14.55 -14.11
C THR A 55 1.58 13.14 -14.69
N LYS A 56 0.37 12.59 -14.77
CA LYS A 56 0.11 11.22 -15.26
C LYS A 56 1.00 10.17 -14.57
N ASN A 57 0.99 10.19 -13.24
CA ASN A 57 1.82 9.34 -12.40
C ASN A 57 1.23 7.95 -12.13
N ASN A 58 0.10 7.61 -12.75
CA ASN A 58 -0.56 6.31 -12.59
C ASN A 58 -0.10 5.36 -13.71
N PRO A 59 0.82 4.41 -13.45
CA PRO A 59 1.21 3.41 -14.44
C PRO A 59 0.08 2.42 -14.67
N VAL A 60 -0.09 1.99 -15.93
CA VAL A 60 -0.95 0.88 -16.31
C VAL A 60 -0.09 -0.20 -16.95
N LEU A 61 -0.25 -1.45 -16.49
CA LEU A 61 0.43 -2.60 -17.05
C LEU A 61 -0.50 -3.25 -18.09
N ILE A 62 0.03 -3.47 -19.29
CA ILE A 62 -0.70 -4.07 -20.41
C ILE A 62 0.12 -5.28 -20.88
N GLY A 63 -0.56 -6.41 -21.14
CA GLY A 63 0.05 -7.65 -21.59
C GLY A 63 -1.00 -8.76 -21.72
N GLU A 64 -0.57 -9.94 -22.14
CA GLU A 64 -1.39 -11.15 -22.10
C GLU A 64 -1.55 -11.63 -20.64
N PRO A 65 -2.73 -12.16 -20.26
CA PRO A 65 -3.02 -12.60 -18.89
C PRO A 65 -2.22 -13.85 -18.48
#